data_AF-A0A5M9WNI2-F1
#
_entry.id   AF-A0A5M9WNI2-F1
#
_cell.length_a   1.000
_cell.length_b   1.000
_cell.length_c   1.000
_cell.angle_alpha   90.00
_cell.angle_beta   90.00
_cell.angle_gamma   90.00
#
_symmetry.space_group_name_H-M   'P 1'
#
loop_
_entity.id
_entity.type
_entity.pdbx_description
1 polymer ?
#
loop_
_entity_poly.entity_id
_entity_poly.type
_entity_poly.pdbx_seq_one_letter_code
_entity_poly.pdbx_strand_id
1 'polypeptide(L)'
;MRLKFKKMNVQFKFFLSVAVASSVLFGQVAMPTYASSSDEETIKLQGTELIWNTNETGQTLEKVLLNDQEIVYSYNSNNNRVSKKIPDDIVNYTYNQDSQLISESNSNQNIQFIYDESTALIDGLIVDENVYHYIKDDDLNVIAINDSEGNEVAKYQYDTDGKTLYILGQDSNGKWIDRSEDTEFIGVINPIRLHSLYYDAETGWYYNGRQYYDSVNNKYIVGTDHLRSMTDDSVSAMASDNTAIRIHNWRTSLMNSSDFGKSISYSSKWYDNLSDVELLSRLIYGENTVLTADQNAVAWVLINRKNQNSSVFGGSTYRGVATKSGAFEPLTGGSSGTTNARVPNTSSPRWSNAVWIACTLLTTSSTADYNEFITKPTGISNQLYFVGLSYFLTGVSQDKSPTGSGIKYSFNGGSTFVDIKDIVVVFDTTDVFQNPTSRSAITSNSRLNTAAKRNSHNIFFNTK
;
A
#
# COMPACT_ATOMS: atom_id res chain seq x y z
N MET A 1 32.34 37.69 41.79
CA MET A 1 30.94 37.84 41.34
C MET A 1 30.44 36.44 40.94
N ARG A 2 29.74 35.76 41.85
CA ARG A 2 29.24 34.38 41.68
C ARG A 2 27.83 34.45 41.10
N LEU A 3 27.59 33.94 39.89
CA LEU A 3 26.24 33.70 39.38
C LEU A 3 25.84 32.24 39.63
N LYS A 4 24.74 32.09 40.38
CA LYS A 4 24.08 30.83 40.72
C LYS A 4 23.26 30.35 39.52
N PHE A 5 23.45 29.12 39.08
CA PHE A 5 22.49 28.43 38.21
C PHE A 5 21.32 27.94 39.07
N LYS A 6 20.11 28.38 38.70
CA LYS A 6 18.84 28.01 39.33
C LYS A 6 18.35 26.73 38.65
N LYS A 7 18.33 25.60 39.37
CA LYS A 7 17.65 24.37 38.93
C LYS A 7 16.16 24.70 38.70
N MET A 8 15.68 24.50 37.49
CA MET A 8 14.26 24.55 37.18
C MET A 8 13.72 23.12 37.21
N ASN A 9 13.00 22.80 38.28
CA ASN A 9 12.19 21.58 38.38
C ASN A 9 11.02 21.71 37.41
N VAL A 10 11.02 20.91 36.33
CA VAL A 10 9.82 20.68 35.53
C VAL A 10 9.19 19.40 36.06
N GLN A 11 8.10 19.54 36.81
CA GLN A 11 7.25 18.41 37.17
C GLN A 11 6.46 17.98 35.94
N PHE A 12 6.72 16.78 35.43
CA PHE A 12 5.81 16.11 34.51
C PHE A 12 4.58 15.65 35.29
N LYS A 13 3.45 16.32 35.08
CA LYS A 13 2.14 15.82 35.49
C LYS A 13 1.64 14.87 34.41
N PHE A 14 1.73 13.57 34.66
CA PHE A 14 0.95 12.56 33.93
C PHE A 14 -0.53 12.79 34.25
N PHE A 15 -1.33 13.14 33.24
CA PHE A 15 -2.78 13.06 33.33
C PHE A 15 -3.19 11.62 33.03
N LEU A 16 -3.45 10.84 34.09
CA LEU A 16 -4.11 9.54 34.00
C LEU A 16 -5.61 9.81 33.79
N SER A 17 -6.07 9.80 32.54
CA SER A 17 -7.50 9.81 32.24
C SER A 17 -8.07 8.40 32.45
N VAL A 18 -8.63 8.17 33.64
CA VAL A 18 -9.43 6.99 33.98
C VAL A 18 -10.73 7.07 33.18
N ALA A 19 -10.86 6.27 32.12
CA ALA A 19 -12.12 6.05 31.43
C ALA A 19 -12.93 5.01 32.22
N VAL A 20 -14.00 5.45 32.86
CA VAL A 20 -14.95 4.60 33.58
C VAL A 20 -15.71 3.75 32.56
N ALA A 21 -15.56 2.43 32.66
CA ALA A 21 -16.35 1.47 31.91
C ALA A 21 -17.85 1.68 32.19
N SER A 22 -18.60 2.07 31.18
CA SER A 22 -20.06 2.07 31.19
C SER A 22 -20.54 0.95 30.28
N SER A 23 -20.95 -0.16 30.88
CA SER A 23 -21.66 -1.25 30.23
C SER A 23 -23.01 -0.74 29.70
N VAL A 24 -23.15 -0.67 28.38
CA VAL A 24 -24.45 -0.43 27.72
C VAL A 24 -24.81 -1.70 26.96
N LEU A 25 -25.90 -2.33 27.38
CA LEU A 25 -26.57 -3.44 26.71
C LEU A 25 -26.91 -3.02 25.27
N PHE A 26 -26.31 -3.65 24.27
CA PHE A 26 -26.72 -3.46 22.88
C PHE A 26 -27.97 -4.30 22.59
N GLY A 27 -29.10 -3.60 22.46
CA GLY A 27 -30.27 -4.14 21.78
C GLY A 27 -29.97 -4.37 20.30
N GLN A 28 -30.43 -5.52 19.78
CA GLN A 28 -30.42 -5.87 18.37
C GLN A 28 -31.01 -4.73 17.52
N VAL A 29 -30.18 -4.14 16.66
CA VAL A 29 -30.65 -3.37 15.50
C VAL A 29 -30.26 -4.16 14.26
N ALA A 30 -31.27 -4.68 13.57
CA ALA A 30 -31.10 -5.35 12.29
C ALA A 30 -30.55 -4.34 11.28
N MET A 31 -29.35 -4.61 10.76
CA MET A 31 -28.77 -3.91 9.61
C MET A 31 -29.46 -4.39 8.33
N PRO A 32 -29.62 -3.53 7.30
CA PRO A 32 -30.09 -3.97 6.00
C PRO A 32 -29.02 -4.87 5.37
N THR A 33 -29.44 -6.05 4.93
CA THR A 33 -28.62 -6.98 4.15
C THR A 33 -28.26 -6.34 2.80
N TYR A 34 -27.00 -5.91 2.64
CA TYR A 34 -26.37 -5.85 1.33
C TYR A 34 -25.76 -7.23 1.09
N ALA A 35 -26.29 -7.97 0.11
CA ALA A 35 -25.65 -9.18 -0.34
C ALA A 35 -24.37 -8.79 -1.09
N SER A 36 -23.23 -8.72 -0.39
CA SER A 36 -21.94 -8.92 -1.05
C SER A 36 -21.74 -10.42 -1.16
N SER A 37 -21.61 -10.95 -2.37
CA SER A 37 -21.11 -12.31 -2.57
C SER A 37 -19.68 -12.36 -2.02
N SER A 38 -19.51 -12.93 -0.84
CA SER A 38 -18.22 -13.44 -0.37
C SER A 38 -18.02 -14.79 -1.04
N ASP A 39 -17.05 -14.87 -1.95
CA ASP A 39 -16.64 -16.16 -2.50
C ASP A 39 -15.61 -16.76 -1.53
N GLU A 40 -16.01 -17.80 -0.82
CA GLU A 40 -15.11 -18.61 0.00
C GLU A 40 -14.28 -19.53 -0.89
N GLU A 41 -12.97 -19.51 -0.71
CA GLU A 41 -12.03 -20.30 -1.48
C GLU A 41 -11.20 -21.22 -0.57
N THR A 42 -11.05 -22.48 -0.97
CA THR A 42 -10.25 -23.48 -0.25
C THR A 42 -8.99 -23.86 -1.03
N ILE A 43 -7.82 -23.77 -0.38
CA ILE A 43 -6.50 -24.04 -0.98
C ILE A 43 -5.74 -25.06 -0.13
N LYS A 44 -5.06 -26.02 -0.77
CA LYS A 44 -4.17 -26.94 -0.08
C LYS A 44 -2.71 -26.54 -0.30
N LEU A 45 -2.03 -26.16 0.78
CA LEU A 45 -0.60 -25.86 0.82
C LEU A 45 0.12 -26.86 1.71
N GLN A 46 0.93 -27.73 1.12
CA GLN A 46 1.77 -28.71 1.85
C GLN A 46 0.99 -29.59 2.85
N GLY A 47 -0.26 -29.94 2.53
CA GLY A 47 -1.13 -30.73 3.42
C GLY A 47 -1.96 -29.90 4.42
N THR A 48 -1.72 -28.58 4.48
CA THR A 48 -2.54 -27.60 5.21
C THR A 48 -3.67 -27.11 4.31
N GLU A 49 -4.89 -27.04 4.83
CA GLU A 49 -6.03 -26.51 4.09
C GLU A 49 -6.35 -25.08 4.57
N LEU A 50 -6.38 -24.14 3.64
CA LEU A 50 -6.58 -22.71 3.89
C LEU A 50 -7.92 -22.28 3.32
N ILE A 51 -8.71 -21.55 4.09
CA ILE A 51 -9.96 -20.95 3.63
C ILE A 51 -9.80 -19.44 3.60
N TRP A 52 -10.02 -18.86 2.43
CA TRP A 52 -9.93 -17.43 2.17
C TRP A 52 -11.31 -16.86 1.89
N ASN A 53 -11.52 -15.62 2.33
CA ASN A 53 -12.67 -14.82 1.95
C ASN A 53 -12.20 -13.65 1.09
N THR A 54 -12.85 -13.48 -0.06
CA THR A 54 -12.55 -12.42 -1.02
C THR A 54 -13.77 -11.51 -1.15
N ASN A 55 -13.53 -10.20 -1.02
CA ASN A 55 -14.55 -9.17 -1.17
C ASN A 55 -13.99 -7.95 -1.93
N GLU A 56 -14.80 -6.90 -2.13
CA GLU A 56 -14.41 -5.70 -2.87
C GLU A 56 -13.23 -4.92 -2.26
N THR A 57 -12.92 -5.14 -0.98
CA THR A 57 -11.83 -4.45 -0.26
C THR A 57 -10.54 -5.27 -0.16
N GLY A 58 -10.59 -6.57 -0.50
CA GLY A 58 -9.43 -7.44 -0.55
C GLY A 58 -9.73 -8.90 -0.21
N GLN A 59 -8.67 -9.65 0.08
CA GLN A 59 -8.72 -11.05 0.46
C GLN A 59 -8.13 -11.25 1.86
N THR A 60 -8.80 -12.03 2.71
CA THR A 60 -8.40 -12.33 4.09
C THR A 60 -8.42 -13.83 4.36
N LEU A 61 -7.42 -14.34 5.07
CA LEU A 61 -7.33 -15.76 5.42
C LEU A 61 -8.24 -16.01 6.63
N GLU A 62 -9.35 -16.70 6.45
CA GLU A 62 -10.31 -16.93 7.52
C GLU A 62 -10.01 -18.18 8.34
N LYS A 63 -9.46 -19.22 7.69
CA LYS A 63 -9.22 -20.50 8.36
C LYS A 63 -7.95 -21.17 7.88
N VAL A 64 -7.27 -21.84 8.82
CA VAL A 64 -6.19 -22.80 8.56
C VAL A 64 -6.54 -24.10 9.25
N LEU A 65 -6.52 -25.20 8.49
CA LEU A 65 -6.63 -26.56 8.98
C LEU A 65 -5.25 -27.20 8.89
N LEU A 66 -4.58 -27.31 10.04
CA LEU A 66 -3.22 -27.81 10.15
C LEU A 66 -3.21 -28.99 11.13
N ASN A 67 -2.86 -30.19 10.66
CA ASN A 67 -2.74 -31.40 11.50
C ASN A 67 -3.97 -31.64 12.41
N ASP A 68 -5.17 -31.60 11.84
CA ASP A 68 -6.48 -31.72 12.54
C ASP A 68 -6.81 -30.59 13.52
N GLN A 69 -5.99 -29.53 13.60
CA GLN A 69 -6.29 -28.32 14.35
C GLN A 69 -6.91 -27.26 13.44
N GLU A 70 -7.97 -26.61 13.93
CA GLU A 70 -8.62 -25.49 13.27
C GLU A 70 -8.16 -24.18 13.91
N ILE A 71 -7.58 -23.31 13.09
CA ILE A 71 -7.23 -21.94 13.45
C ILE A 71 -8.16 -21.02 12.67
N VAL A 72 -8.89 -20.16 13.37
CA VAL A 72 -9.87 -19.24 12.78
C VAL A 72 -9.47 -17.81 13.03
N TYR A 73 -9.48 -16.99 11.99
CA TYR A 73 -9.18 -15.57 12.06
C TYR A 73 -10.42 -14.73 11.80
N SER A 74 -10.48 -13.54 12.39
CA SER A 74 -11.54 -12.56 12.12
C SER A 74 -10.92 -11.19 11.87
N TYR A 75 -11.54 -10.42 10.98
CA TYR A 75 -11.00 -9.14 10.50
C TYR A 75 -12.02 -8.01 10.65
N ASN A 76 -11.53 -6.78 10.82
CA ASN A 76 -12.37 -5.58 10.78
C ASN A 76 -12.57 -5.08 9.33
N SER A 77 -13.29 -3.97 9.15
CA SER A 77 -13.55 -3.36 7.84
C SER A 77 -12.30 -2.84 7.12
N ASN A 78 -11.17 -2.69 7.83
CA ASN A 78 -9.88 -2.31 7.27
C ASN A 78 -9.02 -3.53 6.92
N ASN A 79 -9.57 -4.75 7.05
CA ASN A 79 -8.87 -6.02 6.88
C ASN A 79 -7.74 -6.27 7.88
N ASN A 80 -7.77 -5.63 9.06
CA ASN A 80 -6.86 -5.95 10.17
C ASN A 80 -7.40 -7.16 10.94
N ARG A 81 -6.55 -8.13 11.26
CA ARG A 81 -6.92 -9.30 12.06
C ARG A 81 -7.24 -8.89 13.49
N VAL A 82 -8.52 -8.91 13.87
CA VAL A 82 -9.02 -8.51 15.21
C VAL A 82 -9.15 -9.68 16.18
N SER A 83 -9.19 -10.92 15.69
CA SER A 83 -9.18 -12.11 16.55
C SER A 83 -8.52 -13.29 15.86
N LYS A 84 -7.90 -14.15 16.67
CA LYS A 84 -7.37 -15.46 16.29
C LYS A 84 -7.81 -16.47 17.33
N LYS A 85 -8.54 -17.49 16.88
CA LYS A 85 -8.94 -18.64 17.69
C LYS A 85 -8.06 -19.83 17.31
N ILE A 86 -7.33 -20.36 18.28
CA ILE A 86 -6.65 -21.65 18.24
C ILE A 86 -7.44 -22.65 19.11
N PRO A 87 -7.17 -23.97 19.09
CA PRO A 87 -8.00 -24.96 19.77
C PRO A 87 -8.33 -24.65 21.25
N ASP A 88 -7.35 -24.15 22.00
CA ASP A 88 -7.46 -23.93 23.45
C ASP A 88 -7.39 -22.46 23.89
N ASP A 89 -7.34 -21.51 22.94
CA ASP A 89 -7.20 -20.08 23.28
C ASP A 89 -7.79 -19.15 22.20
N ILE A 90 -8.13 -17.93 22.63
CA ILE A 90 -8.57 -16.84 21.74
C ILE A 90 -7.74 -15.61 22.05
N VAL A 91 -6.97 -15.18 21.05
CA VAL A 91 -6.21 -13.94 21.08
C VAL A 91 -7.02 -12.85 20.40
N ASN A 92 -7.20 -11.72 21.06
CA ASN A 92 -7.90 -10.55 20.54
C ASN A 92 -6.89 -9.43 20.29
N TYR A 93 -7.05 -8.73 19.17
CA TYR A 93 -6.14 -7.68 18.72
C TYR A 93 -6.87 -6.34 18.64
N THR A 94 -6.25 -5.30 19.18
CA THR A 94 -6.77 -3.93 19.10
C THR A 94 -5.86 -3.08 18.24
N TYR A 95 -6.47 -2.29 17.36
CA TYR A 95 -5.77 -1.38 16.46
C TYR A 95 -6.20 0.06 16.72
N ASN A 96 -5.30 1.02 16.48
CA ASN A 96 -5.67 2.42 16.43
C ASN A 96 -6.33 2.78 15.08
N GLN A 97 -6.66 4.05 14.88
CA GLN A 97 -7.29 4.56 13.66
C GLN A 97 -6.39 4.38 12.42
N ASP A 98 -5.07 4.25 12.62
CA ASP A 98 -4.06 4.05 11.58
C ASP A 98 -3.76 2.59 11.26
N SER A 99 -4.58 1.66 11.78
CA SER A 99 -4.37 0.22 11.60
C SER A 99 -3.04 -0.29 12.17
N GLN A 100 -2.46 0.43 13.13
CA GLN A 100 -1.33 -0.05 13.92
C GLN A 100 -1.86 -0.93 15.05
N LEU A 101 -1.29 -2.13 15.21
CA LEU A 101 -1.60 -3.06 16.28
C LEU A 101 -1.12 -2.46 17.61
N ILE A 102 -2.02 -1.98 18.46
CA ILE A 102 -1.67 -1.31 19.72
C ILE A 102 -1.69 -2.26 20.93
N SER A 103 -2.45 -3.35 20.86
CA SER A 103 -2.42 -4.36 21.90
C SER A 103 -2.94 -5.71 21.41
N GLU A 104 -2.52 -6.76 22.09
CA GLU A 104 -3.16 -8.06 22.07
C GLU A 104 -3.49 -8.56 23.48
N SER A 105 -4.51 -9.40 23.59
CA SER A 105 -4.90 -9.99 24.86
C SER A 105 -5.55 -11.35 24.65
N ASN A 106 -5.21 -12.30 25.52
CA ASN A 106 -5.91 -13.57 25.67
C ASN A 106 -6.30 -13.79 27.15
N SER A 107 -6.62 -15.02 27.52
CA SER A 107 -7.02 -15.37 28.90
C SER A 107 -5.88 -15.26 29.92
N ASN A 108 -4.62 -15.30 29.48
CA ASN A 108 -3.45 -15.40 30.33
C ASN A 108 -2.55 -14.15 30.29
N GLN A 109 -2.63 -13.37 29.23
CA GLN A 109 -1.65 -12.34 28.90
C GLN A 109 -2.28 -11.14 28.20
N ASN A 110 -1.73 -9.97 28.50
CA ASN A 110 -2.02 -8.71 27.80
C ASN A 110 -0.70 -8.06 27.42
N ILE A 111 -0.55 -7.75 26.14
CA ILE A 111 0.62 -7.09 25.58
C ILE A 111 0.16 -5.78 24.94
N GLN A 112 0.80 -4.68 25.31
CA GLN A 112 0.66 -3.40 24.59
C GLN A 112 1.91 -3.15 23.77
N PHE A 113 1.75 -2.68 22.53
CA PHE A 113 2.88 -2.43 21.64
C PHE A 113 3.29 -0.97 21.68
N ILE A 114 4.60 -0.73 21.75
CA ILE A 114 5.21 0.61 21.72
C ILE A 114 5.68 0.86 20.30
N TYR A 115 5.33 2.01 19.73
CA TYR A 115 5.77 2.41 18.39
C TYR A 115 6.85 3.49 18.48
N ASP A 116 7.84 3.40 17.61
CA ASP A 116 8.73 4.52 17.32
C ASP A 116 7.98 5.55 16.46
N GLU A 117 7.88 6.78 16.96
CA GLU A 117 7.11 7.85 16.31
C GLU A 117 7.69 8.27 14.94
N SER A 118 8.97 8.02 14.69
CA SER A 118 9.66 8.45 13.47
C SER A 118 9.54 7.44 12.33
N THR A 119 9.53 6.15 12.66
CA THR A 119 9.50 5.04 11.71
C THR A 119 8.12 4.40 11.61
N ALA A 120 7.23 4.64 12.59
CA ALA A 120 5.94 3.99 12.74
C ALA A 120 6.04 2.44 12.84
N LEU A 121 7.19 1.93 13.26
CA LEU A 121 7.41 0.50 13.54
C LEU A 121 7.29 0.22 15.04
N ILE A 122 6.92 -1.02 15.39
CA ILE A 122 6.87 -1.45 16.79
C ILE A 122 8.30 -1.47 17.34
N ASP A 123 8.59 -0.63 18.31
CA ASP A 123 9.90 -0.49 18.97
C ASP A 123 9.99 -1.31 20.27
N GLY A 124 8.87 -1.77 20.82
CA GLY A 124 8.88 -2.51 22.07
C GLY A 124 7.50 -2.97 22.49
N LEU A 125 7.41 -3.44 23.74
CA LEU A 125 6.17 -3.95 24.30
C LEU A 125 6.07 -3.70 25.81
N ILE A 126 4.83 -3.67 26.31
CA ILE A 126 4.50 -3.59 27.73
C ILE A 126 3.75 -4.86 28.12
N VAL A 127 4.27 -5.59 29.12
CA VAL A 127 3.66 -6.80 29.70
C VAL A 127 3.75 -6.71 31.21
N ASP A 128 2.63 -6.96 31.90
CA ASP A 128 2.54 -6.91 33.37
C ASP A 128 3.14 -5.61 33.95
N GLU A 129 2.80 -4.47 33.33
CA GLU A 129 3.31 -3.12 33.66
C GLU A 129 4.82 -2.90 33.43
N ASN A 130 5.56 -3.90 32.97
CA ASN A 130 6.97 -3.79 32.64
C ASN A 130 7.16 -3.36 31.18
N VAL A 131 8.06 -2.41 30.97
CA VAL A 131 8.38 -1.85 29.65
C VAL A 131 9.64 -2.51 29.10
N TYR A 132 9.56 -2.95 27.84
CA TYR A 132 10.66 -3.57 27.12
C TYR A 132 10.85 -2.94 25.75
N HIS A 133 12.09 -2.78 25.31
CA HIS A 133 12.46 -2.22 24.01
C HIS A 133 13.26 -3.21 23.17
N TYR A 134 13.01 -3.24 21.87
CA TYR A 134 13.71 -4.11 20.95
C TYR A 134 15.06 -3.53 20.54
N ILE A 135 16.05 -4.41 20.43
CA ILE A 135 17.24 -4.16 19.62
C ILE A 135 17.05 -4.92 18.31
N LYS A 136 17.25 -4.22 17.18
CA LYS A 136 17.07 -4.77 15.84
C LYS A 136 18.33 -4.70 15.01
N ASP A 137 18.48 -5.64 14.08
CA ASP A 137 19.49 -5.56 13.02
C ASP A 137 19.02 -4.67 11.85
N ASP A 138 19.87 -4.56 10.82
CA ASP A 138 19.60 -3.73 9.63
C ASP A 138 18.37 -4.21 8.82
N ASP A 139 17.99 -5.49 8.97
CA ASP A 139 16.82 -6.10 8.35
C ASP A 139 15.57 -6.01 9.25
N LEU A 140 15.65 -5.26 10.35
CA LEU A 140 14.58 -5.05 11.33
C LEU A 140 14.19 -6.32 12.11
N ASN A 141 15.03 -7.34 12.14
CA ASN A 141 14.82 -8.53 12.96
C ASN A 141 15.10 -8.18 14.43
N VAL A 142 14.23 -8.58 15.34
CA VAL A 142 14.48 -8.41 16.77
C VAL A 142 15.60 -9.37 17.20
N ILE A 143 16.78 -8.84 17.50
CA ILE A 143 17.93 -9.66 17.93
C ILE A 143 18.09 -9.70 19.45
N ALA A 144 17.53 -8.72 20.16
CA ALA A 144 17.50 -8.69 21.61
C ALA A 144 16.35 -7.84 22.17
N ILE A 145 16.09 -7.98 23.47
CA ILE A 145 15.14 -7.17 24.23
C ILE A 145 15.87 -6.55 25.42
N ASN A 146 15.71 -5.24 25.59
CA ASN A 146 16.14 -4.53 26.78
C ASN A 146 14.97 -4.28 27.73
N ASP A 147 15.23 -4.30 29.03
CA ASP A 147 14.31 -3.79 30.05
C ASP A 147 14.31 -2.25 30.11
N SER A 148 13.48 -1.68 30.99
CA SER A 148 13.37 -0.23 31.20
C SER A 148 14.64 0.46 31.72
N GLU A 149 15.59 -0.30 32.27
CA GLU A 149 16.89 0.20 32.73
C GLU A 149 17.95 0.14 31.62
N GLY A 150 17.62 -0.45 30.47
CA GLY A 150 18.52 -0.65 29.34
C GLY A 150 19.37 -1.91 29.45
N ASN A 151 19.06 -2.82 30.38
CA ASN A 151 19.74 -4.11 30.46
C ASN A 151 19.13 -5.07 29.45
N GLU A 152 19.99 -5.79 28.74
CA GLU A 152 19.59 -6.81 27.77
C GLU A 152 19.11 -8.06 28.50
N VAL A 153 17.81 -8.38 28.38
CA VAL A 153 17.14 -9.46 29.13
C VAL A 153 16.79 -10.67 28.28
N ALA A 154 16.72 -10.52 26.95
CA ALA A 154 16.51 -11.63 26.02
C ALA A 154 17.34 -11.46 24.74
N LYS A 155 17.71 -12.59 24.12
CA LYS A 155 18.34 -12.64 22.79
C LYS A 155 17.69 -13.69 21.90
N TYR A 156 17.72 -13.42 20.61
CA TYR A 156 17.25 -14.32 19.58
C TYR A 156 18.40 -14.81 18.72
N GLN A 157 18.44 -16.13 18.50
CA GLN A 157 19.25 -16.73 17.46
C GLN A 157 18.31 -17.35 16.44
N TYR A 158 18.39 -16.87 15.20
CA TYR A 158 17.58 -17.37 14.09
C TYR A 158 18.36 -18.42 13.29
N ASP A 159 17.66 -19.39 12.71
CA ASP A 159 18.22 -20.22 11.63
C ASP A 159 18.20 -19.49 10.29
N THR A 160 18.65 -20.18 9.24
CA THR A 160 18.67 -19.67 7.86
C THR A 160 17.29 -19.38 7.29
N ASP A 161 16.25 -19.93 7.92
CA ASP A 161 14.86 -19.85 7.49
C ASP A 161 14.08 -18.84 8.35
N GLY A 162 14.77 -18.05 9.18
CA GLY A 162 14.19 -17.03 10.03
C GLY A 162 13.34 -17.58 11.17
N LYS A 163 13.45 -18.87 11.52
CA LYS A 163 12.85 -19.42 12.74
C LYS A 163 13.80 -19.25 13.90
N THR A 164 13.25 -19.10 15.11
CA THR A 164 14.09 -18.96 16.30
C THR A 164 14.65 -20.33 16.70
N LEU A 165 15.98 -20.50 16.62
CA LEU A 165 16.71 -21.66 17.14
C LEU A 165 16.80 -21.62 18.67
N TYR A 166 17.13 -20.45 19.21
CA TYR A 166 17.30 -20.26 20.64
C TYR A 166 16.78 -18.88 21.07
N ILE A 167 16.03 -18.88 22.17
CA ILE A 167 15.66 -17.69 22.93
C ILE A 167 16.48 -17.73 24.20
N LEU A 168 17.48 -16.86 24.31
CA LEU A 168 18.41 -16.86 25.44
C LEU A 168 17.97 -15.84 26.49
N GLY A 169 18.15 -16.19 27.76
CA GLY A 169 18.03 -15.29 28.91
C GLY A 169 19.18 -15.48 29.88
N GLN A 170 19.41 -14.53 30.79
CA GLN A 170 20.46 -14.66 31.80
C GLN A 170 19.98 -15.49 33.01
N ASP A 171 20.83 -16.36 33.52
CA ASP A 171 20.65 -17.02 34.82
C ASP A 171 21.05 -16.08 35.99
N SER A 172 20.93 -16.57 37.23
CA SER A 172 21.28 -15.80 38.43
C SER A 172 22.76 -15.39 38.54
N ASN A 173 23.64 -15.97 37.72
CA ASN A 173 25.06 -15.62 37.64
C ASN A 173 25.37 -14.75 36.42
N GLY A 174 24.37 -14.31 35.66
CA GLY A 174 24.52 -13.50 34.45
C GLY A 174 24.91 -14.31 33.20
N LYS A 175 24.87 -15.64 33.24
CA LYS A 175 25.19 -16.48 32.09
C LYS A 175 23.97 -16.63 31.18
N TRP A 176 24.16 -16.41 29.88
CA TRP A 176 23.13 -16.67 28.87
C TRP A 176 22.88 -18.17 28.73
N ILE A 177 21.64 -18.58 28.93
CA ILE A 177 21.13 -19.95 28.79
C ILE A 177 19.89 -19.96 27.91
N ASP A 178 19.63 -21.10 27.28
CA ASP A 178 18.40 -21.31 26.51
C ASP A 178 17.17 -21.34 27.44
N ARG A 179 16.20 -20.51 27.10
CA ARG A 179 14.93 -20.29 27.80
C ARG A 179 13.74 -20.45 26.83
N SER A 180 13.94 -21.10 25.69
CA SER A 180 12.90 -21.25 24.65
C SER A 180 11.63 -21.98 25.13
N GLU A 181 11.77 -22.83 26.15
CA GLU A 181 10.66 -23.61 26.74
C GLU A 181 9.99 -22.90 27.94
N ASP A 182 10.45 -21.69 28.30
CA ASP A 182 9.93 -20.95 29.45
C ASP A 182 8.81 -19.99 28.99
N THR A 183 7.56 -20.42 29.10
CA THR A 183 6.39 -19.67 28.61
C THR A 183 6.16 -18.33 29.30
N GLU A 184 6.74 -18.12 30.49
CA GLU A 184 6.66 -16.86 31.24
C GLU A 184 7.83 -15.92 30.92
N PHE A 185 8.82 -16.38 30.15
CA PHE A 185 9.97 -15.57 29.80
C PHE A 185 9.60 -14.53 28.73
N ILE A 186 9.98 -13.26 28.95
CA ILE A 186 9.73 -12.16 28.00
C ILE A 186 10.20 -12.46 26.58
N GLY A 187 11.31 -13.20 26.45
CA GLY A 187 11.83 -13.64 25.17
C GLY A 187 10.87 -14.58 24.43
N VAL A 188 10.10 -15.42 25.13
CA VAL A 188 9.09 -16.33 24.56
C VAL A 188 7.77 -15.59 24.33
N ILE A 189 7.34 -14.77 25.29
CA ILE A 189 6.13 -13.95 25.25
C ILE A 189 6.10 -13.03 24.02
N ASN A 190 7.23 -12.44 23.65
CA ASN A 190 7.32 -11.49 22.55
C ASN A 190 6.90 -12.14 21.19
N PRO A 191 5.84 -11.65 20.54
CA PRO A 191 5.43 -12.14 19.22
C PRO A 191 6.15 -11.43 18.07
N ILE A 192 6.82 -10.29 18.29
CA ILE A 192 7.46 -9.51 17.23
C ILE A 192 8.88 -9.99 17.01
N ARG A 193 9.20 -10.48 15.80
CA ARG A 193 10.47 -11.15 15.52
C ARG A 193 11.10 -10.68 14.21
N LEU A 194 11.11 -11.54 13.19
CA LEU A 194 11.70 -11.30 11.88
C LEU A 194 11.05 -10.07 11.24
N HIS A 195 11.84 -9.14 10.71
CA HIS A 195 11.39 -7.90 10.05
C HIS A 195 10.35 -7.09 10.83
N SER A 196 10.35 -7.18 12.17
CA SER A 196 9.33 -6.58 13.04
C SER A 196 7.89 -7.07 12.76
N LEU A 197 7.75 -8.27 12.21
CA LEU A 197 6.47 -8.93 11.96
C LEU A 197 6.00 -9.74 13.17
N TYR A 198 4.69 -9.93 13.25
CA TYR A 198 4.05 -10.73 14.29
C TYR A 198 4.18 -12.22 13.96
N TYR A 199 4.78 -13.02 14.84
CA TYR A 199 4.97 -14.45 14.66
C TYR A 199 3.78 -15.26 15.20
N ASP A 200 3.14 -16.03 14.34
CA ASP A 200 2.11 -16.98 14.68
C ASP A 200 2.73 -18.37 14.93
N ALA A 201 3.01 -18.68 16.20
CA ALA A 201 3.71 -19.90 16.60
C ALA A 201 3.02 -21.19 16.13
N GLU A 202 1.69 -21.20 16.04
CA GLU A 202 0.90 -22.36 15.61
C GLU A 202 1.05 -22.70 14.12
N THR A 203 1.36 -21.71 13.27
CA THR A 203 1.61 -21.92 11.83
C THR A 203 3.09 -21.82 11.47
N GLY A 204 3.88 -21.14 12.29
CA GLY A 204 5.25 -20.75 11.97
C GLY A 204 5.33 -19.60 10.95
N TRP A 205 4.23 -18.86 10.73
CA TRP A 205 4.17 -17.75 9.78
C TRP A 205 4.29 -16.40 10.46
N TYR A 206 4.65 -15.39 9.68
CA TYR A 206 4.76 -14.01 10.11
C TYR A 206 3.63 -13.17 9.52
N TYR A 207 2.78 -12.58 10.36
CA TYR A 207 1.73 -11.66 9.97
C TYR A 207 2.25 -10.22 9.93
N ASN A 208 2.03 -9.53 8.81
CA ASN A 208 2.47 -8.14 8.59
C ASN A 208 1.37 -7.08 8.76
N GLY A 209 0.22 -7.45 9.32
CA GLY A 209 -0.97 -6.59 9.39
C GLY A 209 -1.93 -6.79 8.21
N ARG A 210 -1.56 -7.58 7.19
CA ARG A 210 -2.40 -7.86 6.03
C ARG A 210 -2.26 -9.27 5.47
N GLN A 211 -1.04 -9.79 5.38
CA GLN A 211 -0.68 -11.06 4.79
C GLN A 211 0.18 -11.89 5.74
N TYR A 212 0.29 -13.19 5.45
CA TYR A 212 1.06 -14.16 6.21
C TYR A 212 2.28 -14.58 5.40
N TYR A 213 3.47 -14.45 5.98
CA TYR A 213 4.74 -14.80 5.36
C TYR A 213 5.27 -16.12 5.92
N ASP A 214 5.56 -17.06 5.04
CA ASP A 214 6.20 -18.33 5.35
C ASP A 214 7.70 -18.20 5.12
N SER A 215 8.45 -18.05 6.22
CA SER A 215 9.89 -17.80 6.17
C SER A 215 10.69 -19.02 5.70
N VAL A 216 10.17 -20.24 5.91
CA VAL A 216 10.81 -21.49 5.45
C VAL A 216 10.81 -21.57 3.93
N ASN A 217 9.69 -21.20 3.32
CA ASN A 217 9.54 -21.23 1.87
C ASN A 217 9.85 -19.88 1.22
N ASN A 218 10.23 -18.88 2.02
CA ASN A 218 10.50 -17.50 1.60
C ASN A 218 9.41 -16.94 0.67
N LYS A 219 8.15 -17.03 1.10
CA LYS A 219 7.00 -16.59 0.29
C LYS A 219 5.84 -16.11 1.15
N TYR A 220 5.06 -15.17 0.63
CA TYR A 220 3.73 -14.89 1.18
C TYR A 220 2.74 -16.00 0.87
N ILE A 221 1.86 -16.27 1.83
CA ILE A 221 0.71 -17.14 1.70
C ILE A 221 -0.40 -16.34 1.01
N VAL A 222 -0.86 -16.83 -0.15
CA VAL A 222 -1.82 -16.14 -1.04
C VAL A 222 -2.96 -17.06 -1.45
N GLY A 223 -4.13 -16.47 -1.76
CA GLY A 223 -5.26 -17.15 -2.39
C GLY A 223 -5.04 -17.49 -3.87
N THR A 224 -5.96 -18.19 -4.54
CA THR A 224 -5.78 -18.56 -5.96
C THR A 224 -6.07 -17.43 -6.94
N ASP A 225 -6.70 -16.33 -6.49
CA ASP A 225 -6.83 -15.11 -7.31
C ASP A 225 -5.46 -14.47 -7.65
N HIS A 226 -4.37 -14.95 -7.02
CA HIS A 226 -2.98 -14.63 -7.36
C HIS A 226 -2.23 -15.72 -8.16
N LEU A 227 -2.84 -16.85 -8.49
CA LEU A 227 -2.27 -17.85 -9.41
C LEU A 227 -2.45 -17.45 -10.88
N ARG A 228 -1.97 -16.26 -11.25
CA ARG A 228 -1.66 -15.94 -12.66
C ARG A 228 -0.16 -16.13 -12.90
N SER A 229 0.18 -17.39 -13.16
CA SER A 229 1.36 -17.85 -13.93
C SER A 229 2.70 -17.21 -13.56
N MET A 230 3.27 -17.59 -12.42
CA MET A 230 4.72 -17.52 -12.23
C MET A 230 5.35 -18.68 -13.00
N THR A 231 5.73 -18.44 -14.25
CA THR A 231 6.77 -19.22 -14.90
C THR A 231 8.11 -18.50 -14.72
N ASP A 232 9.11 -19.29 -14.37
CA ASP A 232 10.56 -19.01 -14.28
C ASP A 232 11.13 -18.38 -12.99
N ASP A 233 11.63 -19.29 -12.15
CA ASP A 233 12.98 -19.34 -11.59
C ASP A 233 13.57 -18.09 -10.91
N SER A 234 13.55 -18.17 -9.57
CA SER A 234 14.61 -17.80 -8.61
C SER A 234 15.23 -16.40 -8.66
N VAL A 235 15.23 -15.76 -7.50
CA VAL A 235 15.84 -14.46 -7.13
C VAL A 235 14.92 -13.25 -7.28
N SER A 236 14.07 -12.98 -6.26
CA SER A 236 13.86 -11.64 -5.64
C SER A 236 12.50 -11.47 -4.91
N ALA A 237 12.12 -12.34 -3.96
CA ALA A 237 10.90 -12.09 -3.17
C ALA A 237 11.09 -11.05 -2.03
N MET A 238 12.23 -11.00 -1.35
CA MET A 238 12.38 -10.13 -0.16
C MET A 238 12.64 -8.64 -0.43
N ALA A 239 13.12 -8.25 -1.63
CA ALA A 239 13.37 -6.84 -1.95
C ALA A 239 12.09 -6.07 -2.33
N SER A 240 11.06 -6.78 -2.83
CA SER A 240 9.72 -6.26 -3.11
C SER A 240 8.87 -6.13 -1.84
N ASP A 241 9.06 -6.98 -0.83
CA ASP A 241 8.15 -7.09 0.32
C ASP A 241 8.29 -5.99 1.39
N ASN A 242 9.51 -5.51 1.70
CA ASN A 242 9.66 -4.29 2.51
C ASN A 242 9.15 -3.05 1.75
N THR A 243 9.30 -3.04 0.43
CA THR A 243 8.81 -1.95 -0.43
C THR A 243 7.29 -1.89 -0.42
N ALA A 244 6.60 -3.04 -0.54
CA ALA A 244 5.14 -3.14 -0.47
C ALA A 244 4.59 -2.66 0.88
N ILE A 245 5.20 -3.09 1.99
CA ILE A 245 4.80 -2.67 3.36
C ILE A 245 5.01 -1.16 3.54
N ARG A 246 6.15 -0.62 3.12
CA ARG A 246 6.43 0.83 3.17
C ARG A 246 5.41 1.64 2.36
N ILE A 247 5.08 1.18 1.15
CA ILE A 247 4.07 1.82 0.30
C ILE A 247 2.70 1.78 0.97
N HIS A 248 2.32 0.63 1.54
CA HIS A 248 1.03 0.45 2.20
C HIS A 248 0.91 1.32 3.46
N ASN A 249 1.87 1.26 4.37
CA ASN A 249 1.86 2.05 5.61
C ASN A 249 1.84 3.55 5.31
N TRP A 250 2.65 3.99 4.34
CA TRP A 250 2.65 5.39 3.93
C TRP A 250 1.30 5.81 3.34
N ARG A 251 0.73 5.02 2.44
CA ARG A 251 -0.62 5.28 1.90
C ARG A 251 -1.66 5.36 3.02
N THR A 252 -1.66 4.41 3.96
CA THR A 252 -2.64 4.36 5.05
C THR A 252 -2.55 5.62 5.92
N SER A 253 -1.33 6.00 6.34
CA SER A 253 -1.10 7.24 7.08
C SER A 253 -1.60 8.49 6.33
N LEU A 254 -1.33 8.57 5.02
CA LEU A 254 -1.81 9.68 4.19
C LEU A 254 -3.34 9.70 4.06
N MET A 255 -3.97 8.53 3.86
CA MET A 255 -5.43 8.41 3.70
C MET A 255 -6.20 8.74 4.98
N ASN A 256 -5.58 8.58 6.14
CA ASN A 256 -6.15 8.94 7.44
C ASN A 256 -5.86 10.39 7.87
N SER A 257 -4.89 11.04 7.22
CA SER A 257 -4.58 12.43 7.50
C SER A 257 -5.71 13.36 7.01
N SER A 258 -6.27 14.13 7.94
CA SER A 258 -7.30 15.15 7.61
C SER A 258 -6.79 16.32 6.76
N ASP A 259 -5.47 16.48 6.66
CA ASP A 259 -4.85 17.54 5.84
C ASP A 259 -4.47 17.06 4.43
N PHE A 260 -4.31 15.75 4.22
CA PHE A 260 -3.94 15.21 2.91
C PHE A 260 -5.16 15.14 1.97
N GLY A 261 -5.03 15.73 0.78
CA GLY A 261 -6.15 15.83 -0.18
C GLY A 261 -7.17 16.92 0.15
N LYS A 262 -6.92 17.74 1.18
CA LYS A 262 -7.77 18.87 1.57
C LYS A 262 -8.01 19.83 0.40
N SER A 263 -9.20 20.45 0.33
CA SER A 263 -9.52 21.35 -0.78
C SER A 263 -8.59 22.57 -0.84
N ILE A 264 -8.09 22.89 -2.04
CA ILE A 264 -7.19 24.03 -2.27
C ILE A 264 -7.81 25.03 -3.25
N SER A 265 -7.82 26.31 -2.89
CA SER A 265 -8.24 27.39 -3.79
C SER A 265 -7.30 27.53 -4.98
N TYR A 266 -7.84 27.91 -6.14
CA TYR A 266 -7.03 28.06 -7.34
C TYR A 266 -6.02 29.21 -7.22
N SER A 267 -4.79 28.92 -7.61
CA SER A 267 -3.81 29.88 -8.11
C SER A 267 -3.02 29.18 -9.22
N SER A 268 -2.26 29.89 -10.07
CA SER A 268 -1.44 29.25 -11.09
C SER A 268 -0.29 28.39 -10.53
N LYS A 269 -0.09 28.43 -9.21
CA LYS A 269 1.01 27.80 -8.45
C LYS A 269 0.49 27.10 -7.19
N TRP A 270 -0.78 26.67 -7.20
CA TRP A 270 -1.45 26.09 -6.03
C TRP A 270 -0.76 24.84 -5.49
N TYR A 271 0.05 24.18 -6.33
CA TYR A 271 0.79 22.96 -6.02
C TYR A 271 2.24 23.20 -5.54
N ASP A 272 2.76 24.43 -5.55
CA ASP A 272 4.19 24.72 -5.28
C ASP A 272 4.64 24.22 -3.90
N ASN A 273 3.77 24.34 -2.89
CA ASN A 273 4.06 23.98 -1.49
C ASN A 273 3.62 22.56 -1.11
N LEU A 274 3.06 21.78 -2.03
CA LEU A 274 2.67 20.40 -1.75
C LEU A 274 3.90 19.51 -1.61
N SER A 275 3.79 18.45 -0.80
CA SER A 275 4.75 17.34 -0.86
C SER A 275 4.68 16.63 -2.22
N ASP A 276 5.74 15.92 -2.60
CA ASP A 276 5.76 15.18 -3.88
C ASP A 276 4.66 14.12 -3.94
N VAL A 277 4.38 13.43 -2.83
CA VAL A 277 3.35 12.39 -2.77
C VAL A 277 1.95 12.96 -2.94
N GLU A 278 1.66 14.13 -2.35
CA GLU A 278 0.37 14.79 -2.52
C GLU A 278 0.21 15.36 -3.94
N LEU A 279 1.27 15.98 -4.46
CA LEU A 279 1.28 16.51 -5.83
C LEU A 279 1.00 15.41 -6.86
N LEU A 280 1.68 14.26 -6.74
CA LEU A 280 1.47 13.12 -7.65
C LEU A 280 0.10 12.49 -7.47
N SER A 281 -0.37 12.32 -6.22
CA SER A 281 -1.71 11.78 -5.95
C SER A 281 -2.81 12.62 -6.61
N ARG A 282 -2.72 13.95 -6.48
CA ARG A 282 -3.65 14.90 -7.10
C ARG A 282 -3.58 14.91 -8.62
N LEU A 283 -2.37 14.82 -9.18
CA LEU A 283 -2.18 14.67 -10.63
C LEU A 283 -2.87 13.42 -11.14
N ILE A 284 -2.54 12.25 -10.59
CA ILE A 284 -3.03 10.95 -11.07
C ILE A 284 -4.55 10.88 -10.94
N TYR A 285 -5.08 11.32 -9.80
CA TYR A 285 -6.53 11.41 -9.60
C TYR A 285 -7.20 12.35 -10.60
N GLY A 286 -6.61 13.53 -10.82
CA GLY A 286 -7.17 14.52 -11.73
C GLY A 286 -7.14 14.10 -13.21
N GLU A 287 -6.16 13.29 -13.63
CA GLU A 287 -6.06 12.78 -14.99
C GLU A 287 -7.11 11.71 -15.31
N ASN A 288 -7.56 10.96 -14.30
CA ASN A 288 -8.74 10.12 -14.46
C ASN A 288 -9.44 9.86 -13.11
N THR A 289 -10.66 10.38 -12.97
CA THR A 289 -11.50 10.23 -11.78
C THR A 289 -12.45 9.04 -11.85
N VAL A 290 -12.44 8.28 -12.95
CA VAL A 290 -13.43 7.23 -13.26
C VAL A 290 -12.81 5.84 -13.29
N LEU A 291 -11.65 5.67 -13.94
CA LEU A 291 -11.05 4.37 -14.25
C LEU A 291 -9.64 4.25 -13.66
N THR A 292 -9.44 3.25 -12.81
CA THR A 292 -8.12 2.95 -12.21
C THR A 292 -7.11 2.43 -13.24
N ALA A 293 -7.56 1.68 -14.25
CA ALA A 293 -6.67 1.22 -15.33
C ALA A 293 -6.03 2.39 -16.12
N ASP A 294 -6.78 3.47 -16.32
CA ASP A 294 -6.28 4.70 -16.92
C ASP A 294 -5.30 5.43 -16.00
N GLN A 295 -5.58 5.49 -14.69
CA GLN A 295 -4.63 6.05 -13.70
C GLN A 295 -3.31 5.28 -13.74
N ASN A 296 -3.35 3.95 -13.83
CA ASN A 296 -2.16 3.12 -13.95
C ASN A 296 -1.42 3.40 -15.27
N ALA A 297 -2.14 3.55 -16.39
CA ALA A 297 -1.53 3.92 -17.66
C ALA A 297 -0.85 5.31 -17.61
N VAL A 298 -1.45 6.29 -16.95
CA VAL A 298 -0.85 7.61 -16.68
C VAL A 298 0.42 7.47 -15.83
N ALA A 299 0.43 6.59 -14.84
CA ALA A 299 1.62 6.30 -14.03
C ALA A 299 2.77 5.76 -14.89
N TRP A 300 2.47 4.88 -15.85
CA TRP A 300 3.47 4.39 -16.81
C TRP A 300 4.00 5.49 -17.73
N VAL A 301 3.17 6.46 -18.13
CA VAL A 301 3.66 7.65 -18.85
C VAL A 301 4.60 8.48 -17.97
N LEU A 302 4.30 8.67 -16.68
CA LEU A 302 5.19 9.38 -15.74
C LEU A 302 6.55 8.66 -15.63
N ILE A 303 6.54 7.34 -15.46
CA ILE A 303 7.75 6.50 -15.40
C ILE A 303 8.57 6.67 -16.70
N ASN A 304 7.93 6.54 -17.85
CA ASN A 304 8.58 6.65 -19.16
C ASN A 304 9.20 8.05 -19.35
N ARG A 305 8.45 9.11 -19.06
CA ARG A 305 8.91 10.50 -19.17
C ARG A 305 10.08 10.81 -18.24
N LYS A 306 10.04 10.34 -16.98
CA LYS A 306 11.15 10.48 -16.03
C LYS A 306 12.40 9.76 -16.54
N ASN A 307 12.25 8.54 -17.03
CA ASN A 307 13.36 7.72 -17.52
C ASN A 307 13.98 8.26 -18.81
N GLN A 308 13.23 9.00 -19.63
CA GLN A 308 13.79 9.75 -20.75
C GLN A 308 14.76 10.86 -20.31
N ASN A 309 14.62 11.37 -19.07
CA ASN A 309 15.47 12.41 -18.51
C ASN A 309 15.69 13.60 -19.48
N SER A 310 14.60 14.06 -20.10
CA SER A 310 14.63 15.13 -21.09
C SER A 310 13.98 16.39 -20.56
N SER A 311 14.57 17.55 -20.84
CA SER A 311 13.99 18.86 -20.51
C SER A 311 12.63 19.11 -21.20
N VAL A 312 12.35 18.39 -22.30
CA VAL A 312 11.03 18.37 -22.95
C VAL A 312 9.97 17.85 -21.99
N PHE A 313 10.30 16.83 -21.20
CA PHE A 313 9.40 16.20 -20.25
C PHE A 313 9.62 16.63 -18.80
N GLY A 314 10.47 17.62 -18.54
CA GLY A 314 10.69 18.11 -17.16
C GLY A 314 11.85 17.45 -16.39
N GLY A 315 12.69 16.64 -17.05
CA GLY A 315 13.93 16.11 -16.49
C GLY A 315 13.80 14.73 -15.84
N SER A 316 14.65 14.45 -14.84
CA SER A 316 14.82 13.13 -14.21
C SER A 316 13.99 12.88 -12.96
N THR A 317 13.14 13.82 -12.54
CA THR A 317 12.34 13.72 -11.31
C THR A 317 10.85 13.68 -11.60
N TYR A 318 10.07 12.97 -10.79
CA TYR A 318 8.62 12.92 -10.95
C TYR A 318 7.97 14.29 -10.76
N ARG A 319 8.42 15.10 -9.78
CA ARG A 319 7.97 16.50 -9.65
C ARG A 319 8.27 17.31 -10.92
N GLY A 320 9.48 17.21 -11.46
CA GLY A 320 9.86 17.93 -12.68
C GLY A 320 8.96 17.56 -13.85
N VAL A 321 8.66 16.27 -14.01
CA VAL A 321 7.74 15.76 -15.03
C VAL A 321 6.31 16.26 -14.79
N ALA A 322 5.80 16.13 -13.58
CA ALA A 322 4.43 16.50 -13.21
C ALA A 322 4.17 18.01 -13.34
N THR A 323 5.18 18.85 -13.05
CA THR A 323 5.07 20.32 -13.06
C THR A 323 5.55 20.97 -14.36
N LYS A 324 5.98 20.16 -15.36
CA LYS A 324 6.33 20.67 -16.68
C LYS A 324 5.11 21.39 -17.27
N SER A 325 5.29 22.67 -17.60
CA SER A 325 4.22 23.51 -18.14
C SER A 325 3.52 22.85 -19.34
N GLY A 326 2.20 22.68 -19.23
CA GLY A 326 1.36 22.09 -20.26
C GLY A 326 1.44 20.56 -20.38
N ALA A 327 2.21 19.88 -19.52
CA ALA A 327 2.37 18.42 -19.60
C ALA A 327 1.20 17.64 -18.97
N PHE A 328 0.58 18.21 -17.94
CA PHE A 328 -0.56 17.66 -17.18
C PHE A 328 -1.51 18.80 -16.81
N GLU A 329 -2.71 18.81 -17.40
CA GLU A 329 -3.74 19.82 -17.13
C GLU A 329 -4.15 19.88 -15.66
N PRO A 330 -4.32 18.74 -14.94
CA PRO A 330 -4.78 18.75 -13.56
C PRO A 330 -3.86 19.49 -12.59
N LEU A 331 -2.57 19.66 -12.91
CA LEU A 331 -1.66 20.51 -12.13
C LEU A 331 -1.42 21.88 -12.76
N THR A 332 -0.98 21.89 -14.02
CA THR A 332 -0.44 23.10 -14.67
C THR A 332 -1.46 23.90 -15.47
N GLY A 333 -2.70 23.40 -15.55
CA GLY A 333 -3.81 24.01 -16.28
C GLY A 333 -4.48 25.17 -15.52
N GLY A 334 -5.57 25.66 -16.10
CA GLY A 334 -6.38 26.72 -15.52
C GLY A 334 -7.28 26.26 -14.37
N SER A 335 -8.08 27.19 -13.82
CA SER A 335 -8.97 26.92 -12.69
C SER A 335 -9.89 25.71 -12.91
N SER A 336 -10.50 25.60 -14.10
CA SER A 336 -11.43 24.53 -14.43
C SER A 336 -10.72 23.17 -14.55
N GLY A 337 -9.65 23.09 -15.34
CA GLY A 337 -8.89 21.86 -15.57
C GLY A 337 -8.22 21.28 -14.32
N THR A 338 -7.89 22.14 -13.36
CA THR A 338 -7.26 21.74 -12.08
C THR A 338 -8.27 21.35 -11.00
N THR A 339 -9.57 21.45 -11.24
CA THR A 339 -10.61 21.32 -10.18
C THR A 339 -10.55 19.97 -9.48
N ASN A 340 -10.49 18.86 -10.22
CA ASN A 340 -10.46 17.52 -9.64
C ASN A 340 -9.21 17.26 -8.80
N ALA A 341 -8.07 17.81 -9.21
CA ALA A 341 -6.81 17.71 -8.45
C ALA A 341 -6.83 18.57 -7.18
N ARG A 342 -7.45 19.76 -7.24
CA ARG A 342 -7.56 20.69 -6.10
C ARG A 342 -8.61 20.27 -5.07
N VAL A 343 -9.67 19.61 -5.52
CA VAL A 343 -10.82 19.19 -4.71
C VAL A 343 -11.10 17.70 -4.96
N PRO A 344 -10.17 16.80 -4.56
CA PRO A 344 -10.35 15.37 -4.78
C PRO A 344 -11.45 14.79 -3.89
N ASN A 345 -12.18 13.78 -4.38
CA ASN A 345 -13.03 12.96 -3.51
C ASN A 345 -12.13 11.96 -2.77
N THR A 346 -11.67 12.34 -1.57
CA THR A 346 -10.68 11.58 -0.79
C THR A 346 -11.19 10.23 -0.29
N SER A 347 -12.51 10.02 -0.22
CA SER A 347 -13.11 8.73 0.14
C SER A 347 -13.26 7.79 -1.07
N SER A 348 -12.94 8.22 -2.28
CA SER A 348 -13.13 7.40 -3.48
C SER A 348 -12.03 6.35 -3.66
N PRO A 349 -12.36 5.15 -4.19
CA PRO A 349 -11.35 4.16 -4.57
C PRO A 349 -10.32 4.70 -5.57
N ARG A 350 -10.70 5.69 -6.39
CA ARG A 350 -9.83 6.32 -7.41
C ARG A 350 -8.81 7.25 -6.78
N TRP A 351 -9.18 7.96 -5.72
CA TRP A 351 -8.21 8.70 -4.91
C TRP A 351 -7.25 7.73 -4.25
N SER A 352 -7.77 6.68 -3.60
CA SER A 352 -6.96 5.68 -2.92
C SER A 352 -5.94 4.98 -3.85
N ASN A 353 -6.33 4.67 -5.08
CA ASN A 353 -5.41 4.14 -6.11
C ASN A 353 -4.36 5.17 -6.54
N ALA A 354 -4.74 6.45 -6.71
CA ALA A 354 -3.79 7.51 -7.02
C ALA A 354 -2.73 7.70 -5.92
N VAL A 355 -3.11 7.59 -4.65
CA VAL A 355 -2.18 7.64 -3.51
C VAL A 355 -1.25 6.44 -3.51
N TRP A 356 -1.76 5.23 -3.74
CA TRP A 356 -0.94 4.02 -3.88
C TRP A 356 0.13 4.17 -4.96
N ILE A 357 -0.25 4.65 -6.14
CA ILE A 357 0.68 4.91 -7.24
C ILE A 357 1.73 5.94 -6.82
N ALA A 358 1.32 7.07 -6.24
CA ALA A 358 2.25 8.12 -5.83
C ALA A 358 3.28 7.62 -4.79
N CYS A 359 2.82 6.87 -3.77
CA CYS A 359 3.71 6.23 -2.80
C CYS A 359 4.68 5.28 -3.50
N THR A 360 4.20 4.45 -4.43
CA THR A 360 5.05 3.51 -5.20
C THR A 360 6.14 4.25 -5.98
N LEU A 361 5.75 5.26 -6.76
CA LEU A 361 6.69 6.04 -7.59
C LEU A 361 7.79 6.70 -6.75
N LEU A 362 7.50 7.09 -5.51
CA LEU A 362 8.45 7.75 -4.61
C LEU A 362 9.21 6.79 -3.69
N THR A 363 8.81 5.52 -3.63
CA THR A 363 9.47 4.50 -2.76
C THR A 363 10.53 3.72 -3.51
N THR A 364 10.32 3.45 -4.81
CA THR A 364 11.22 2.61 -5.63
C THR A 364 11.44 3.20 -7.02
N SER A 365 12.53 2.78 -7.67
CA SER A 365 12.81 2.98 -9.09
C SER A 365 13.01 1.69 -9.88
N SER A 366 12.77 0.54 -9.24
CA SER A 366 12.87 -0.78 -9.85
C SER A 366 11.73 -1.01 -10.84
N THR A 367 12.07 -1.51 -12.03
CA THR A 367 11.05 -1.87 -13.04
C THR A 367 10.23 -3.09 -12.59
N ALA A 368 10.82 -4.01 -11.82
CA ALA A 368 10.11 -5.16 -11.27
C ALA A 368 9.01 -4.68 -10.31
N ASP A 369 9.39 -3.87 -9.32
CA ASP A 369 8.46 -3.29 -8.33
C ASP A 369 7.35 -2.46 -9.00
N TYR A 370 7.67 -1.69 -10.05
CA TYR A 370 6.64 -0.97 -10.80
C TYR A 370 5.66 -1.91 -11.49
N ASN A 371 6.11 -3.01 -12.10
CA ASN A 371 5.21 -3.98 -12.72
C ASN A 371 4.35 -4.71 -11.67
N GLU A 372 4.88 -4.92 -10.47
CA GLU A 372 4.19 -5.55 -9.36
C GLU A 372 3.13 -4.63 -8.73
N PHE A 373 3.52 -3.41 -8.35
CA PHE A 373 2.67 -2.51 -7.58
C PHE A 373 1.81 -1.59 -8.44
N ILE A 374 2.12 -1.40 -9.72
CA ILE A 374 1.35 -0.59 -10.66
C ILE A 374 0.99 -1.44 -11.88
N THR A 375 -0.14 -2.14 -11.81
CA THR A 375 -0.59 -3.04 -12.87
C THR A 375 -0.58 -2.34 -14.23
N LYS A 376 0.35 -2.73 -15.10
CA LYS A 376 0.51 -2.21 -16.46
C LYS A 376 -0.59 -2.78 -17.36
N PRO A 377 -1.45 -1.95 -17.97
CA PRO A 377 -2.42 -2.46 -18.93
C PRO A 377 -1.72 -3.09 -20.15
N THR A 378 -2.25 -4.19 -20.68
CA THR A 378 -1.59 -5.06 -21.68
C THR A 378 -1.11 -4.36 -22.97
N GLY A 379 -1.69 -3.22 -23.36
CA GLY A 379 -1.24 -2.42 -24.51
C GLY A 379 -0.23 -1.31 -24.19
N ILE A 380 -0.10 -0.93 -22.91
CA ILE A 380 0.79 0.14 -22.48
C ILE A 380 2.22 -0.40 -22.40
N SER A 381 3.16 0.32 -22.99
CA SER A 381 4.58 0.02 -23.00
C SER A 381 5.38 1.30 -22.72
N ASN A 382 5.90 1.94 -23.76
CA ASN A 382 6.79 3.10 -23.68
C ASN A 382 6.10 4.41 -24.08
N GLN A 383 4.76 4.49 -24.09
CA GLN A 383 4.03 5.69 -24.47
C GLN A 383 4.51 6.90 -23.66
N LEU A 384 4.81 7.99 -24.36
CA LEU A 384 5.25 9.27 -23.80
C LEU A 384 4.15 10.33 -23.82
N TYR A 385 3.07 10.11 -24.56
CA TYR A 385 1.99 11.07 -24.73
C TYR A 385 0.65 10.44 -24.45
N PHE A 386 -0.25 11.23 -23.89
CA PHE A 386 -1.66 10.91 -23.78
C PHE A 386 -2.48 12.20 -23.68
N VAL A 387 -3.77 12.09 -23.96
CA VAL A 387 -4.78 13.12 -23.66
C VAL A 387 -6.12 12.44 -23.38
N GLY A 388 -7.08 13.17 -22.82
CA GLY A 388 -8.47 12.73 -22.76
C GLY A 388 -9.01 12.39 -24.15
N LEU A 389 -9.66 11.23 -24.29
CA LEU A 389 -10.12 10.70 -25.58
C LEU A 389 -11.12 11.64 -26.27
N SER A 390 -12.00 12.28 -25.50
CA SER A 390 -12.93 13.27 -26.04
C SER A 390 -12.20 14.50 -26.59
N TYR A 391 -11.15 14.97 -25.91
CA TYR A 391 -10.31 16.07 -26.42
C TYR A 391 -9.55 15.64 -27.67
N PHE A 392 -8.98 14.43 -27.69
CA PHE A 392 -8.30 13.87 -28.86
C PHE A 392 -9.17 13.92 -30.11
N LEU A 393 -10.45 13.58 -30.00
CA LEU A 393 -11.39 13.55 -31.12
C LEU A 393 -11.93 14.94 -31.52
N THR A 394 -11.43 16.03 -30.94
CA THR A 394 -11.68 17.39 -31.43
C THR A 394 -10.77 17.72 -32.63
N GLY A 395 -10.51 19.01 -32.89
CA GLY A 395 -9.62 19.48 -33.97
C GLY A 395 -8.13 19.18 -33.77
N VAL A 396 -7.74 18.43 -32.75
CA VAL A 396 -6.34 18.09 -32.44
C VAL A 396 -5.87 16.74 -32.99
N SER A 397 -6.77 15.94 -33.60
CA SER A 397 -6.41 14.73 -34.34
C SER A 397 -7.03 14.72 -35.74
N GLN A 398 -6.35 14.06 -36.68
CA GLN A 398 -6.85 13.84 -38.03
C GLN A 398 -6.39 12.50 -38.60
N ASP A 399 -7.15 11.95 -39.55
CA ASP A 399 -6.73 10.75 -40.27
C ASP A 399 -5.55 11.08 -41.19
N LYS A 400 -4.65 10.12 -41.35
CA LYS A 400 -3.66 10.16 -42.42
C LYS A 400 -4.35 9.97 -43.77
N SER A 401 -3.77 10.56 -44.81
CA SER A 401 -4.17 10.30 -46.20
C SER A 401 -3.28 9.22 -46.82
N PRO A 402 -3.83 8.17 -47.44
CA PRO A 402 -5.27 7.86 -47.52
C PRO A 402 -5.84 7.39 -46.17
N THR A 403 -7.14 7.63 -45.95
CA THR A 403 -7.85 7.18 -44.72
C THR A 403 -7.61 5.69 -44.47
N GLY A 404 -7.38 5.31 -43.21
CA GLY A 404 -7.02 3.95 -42.84
C GLY A 404 -5.50 3.70 -42.74
N SER A 405 -4.67 4.66 -43.16
CA SER A 405 -3.20 4.57 -43.04
C SER A 405 -2.65 5.02 -41.67
N GLY A 406 -3.53 5.35 -40.72
CA GLY A 406 -3.19 5.78 -39.36
C GLY A 406 -3.73 7.17 -39.02
N ILE A 407 -3.28 7.70 -37.89
CA ILE A 407 -3.76 8.95 -37.30
C ILE A 407 -2.58 9.90 -37.10
N LYS A 408 -2.87 11.21 -37.15
CA LYS A 408 -1.95 12.29 -36.76
C LYS A 408 -2.50 13.05 -35.57
N TYR A 409 -1.61 13.63 -34.77
CA TYR A 409 -1.95 14.48 -33.63
C TYR A 409 -1.26 15.84 -33.70
N SER A 410 -1.91 16.88 -33.20
CA SER A 410 -1.35 18.23 -33.08
C SER A 410 -1.14 18.62 -31.63
N PHE A 411 0.13 18.85 -31.26
CA PHE A 411 0.50 19.42 -29.96
C PHE A 411 0.21 20.93 -29.84
N ASN A 412 -0.06 21.62 -30.96
CA ASN A 412 -0.31 23.06 -31.01
C ASN A 412 -1.79 23.38 -31.33
N GLY A 413 -2.75 22.66 -30.74
CA GLY A 413 -4.17 23.02 -30.83
C GLY A 413 -4.80 22.95 -32.24
N GLY A 414 -4.21 22.20 -33.17
CA GLY A 414 -4.73 21.96 -34.52
C GLY A 414 -3.93 22.61 -35.66
N SER A 415 -2.83 23.33 -35.37
CA SER A 415 -2.05 24.02 -36.41
C SER A 415 -1.08 23.12 -37.17
N THR A 416 -0.40 22.20 -36.48
CA THR A 416 0.64 21.34 -37.06
C THR A 416 0.48 19.93 -36.55
N PHE A 417 0.42 18.96 -37.47
CA PHE A 417 0.14 17.57 -37.16
C PHE A 417 1.34 16.67 -37.44
N VAL A 418 1.63 15.78 -36.49
CA VAL A 418 2.65 14.74 -36.61
C VAL A 418 1.99 13.37 -36.62
N ASP A 419 2.59 12.43 -37.35
CA ASP A 419 2.15 11.04 -37.34
C ASP A 419 2.35 10.44 -35.95
N ILE A 420 1.38 9.66 -35.49
CA ILE A 420 1.45 8.94 -34.21
C ILE A 420 1.38 7.42 -34.41
N LYS A 421 1.86 6.68 -33.41
CA LYS A 421 1.93 5.22 -33.35
C LYS A 421 1.69 4.72 -31.93
N ASP A 422 1.61 3.39 -31.79
CA ASP A 422 1.45 2.69 -30.51
C ASP A 422 0.25 3.22 -29.72
N ILE A 423 -0.86 3.42 -30.45
CA ILE A 423 -2.06 4.08 -29.94
C ILE A 423 -2.83 3.07 -29.08
N VAL A 424 -3.18 3.45 -27.86
CA VAL A 424 -3.89 2.59 -26.91
C VAL A 424 -5.00 3.38 -26.24
N VAL A 425 -6.21 2.81 -26.21
CA VAL A 425 -7.28 3.19 -25.28
C VAL A 425 -7.46 2.04 -24.31
N VAL A 426 -7.34 2.32 -23.02
CA VAL A 426 -7.41 1.30 -21.97
C VAL A 426 -8.85 1.16 -21.51
N PHE A 427 -9.40 -0.06 -21.53
CA PHE A 427 -10.72 -0.32 -20.98
C PHE A 427 -10.64 -0.89 -19.56
N ASP A 428 -9.74 -1.85 -19.35
CA ASP A 428 -9.29 -2.37 -18.06
C ASP A 428 -7.82 -2.81 -18.18
N THR A 429 -7.28 -3.46 -17.15
CA THR A 429 -5.87 -3.88 -17.11
C THR A 429 -5.53 -4.99 -18.12
N THR A 430 -6.52 -5.74 -18.59
CA THR A 430 -6.35 -6.87 -19.52
C THR A 430 -6.93 -6.60 -20.92
N ASP A 431 -7.87 -5.67 -21.04
CA ASP A 431 -8.58 -5.35 -22.27
C ASP A 431 -8.32 -3.90 -22.72
N VAL A 432 -7.88 -3.77 -23.97
CA VAL A 432 -7.43 -2.52 -24.58
C VAL A 432 -7.86 -2.46 -26.04
N PHE A 433 -8.11 -1.26 -26.54
CA PHE A 433 -8.25 -1.00 -27.97
C PHE A 433 -6.95 -0.40 -28.51
N GLN A 434 -6.28 -1.13 -29.40
CA GLN A 434 -4.95 -0.76 -29.89
C GLN A 434 -4.95 -0.43 -31.37
N ASN A 435 -4.09 0.53 -31.74
CA ASN A 435 -3.72 0.90 -33.09
C ASN A 435 -4.92 1.08 -34.06
N PRO A 436 -5.93 1.90 -33.71
CA PRO A 436 -6.98 2.27 -34.65
C PRO A 436 -6.39 2.86 -35.93
N THR A 437 -6.89 2.38 -37.07
CA THR A 437 -6.45 2.83 -38.41
C THR A 437 -7.03 4.19 -38.80
N SER A 438 -8.05 4.66 -38.09
CA SER A 438 -8.76 5.94 -38.32
C SER A 438 -9.50 6.43 -37.08
N ARG A 439 -9.85 7.71 -37.04
CA ARG A 439 -10.75 8.31 -36.04
C ARG A 439 -12.14 7.68 -36.09
N SER A 440 -12.62 7.33 -37.28
CA SER A 440 -13.90 6.62 -37.42
C SER A 440 -13.88 5.28 -36.69
N ALA A 441 -12.77 4.53 -36.74
CA ALA A 441 -12.64 3.24 -36.04
C ALA A 441 -12.75 3.39 -34.52
N ILE A 442 -12.27 4.52 -33.96
CA ILE A 442 -12.46 4.86 -32.55
C ILE A 442 -13.95 5.12 -32.27
N THR A 443 -14.59 5.98 -33.06
CA THR A 443 -16.00 6.37 -32.83
C THR A 443 -17.01 5.26 -33.14
N SER A 444 -16.65 4.27 -33.94
CA SER A 444 -17.50 3.11 -34.24
C SER A 444 -17.30 1.96 -33.26
N ASN A 445 -16.27 1.98 -32.43
CA ASN A 445 -16.06 0.96 -31.40
C ASN A 445 -17.23 0.98 -30.41
N SER A 446 -17.88 -0.17 -30.19
CA SER A 446 -19.09 -0.28 -29.35
C SER A 446 -18.89 0.18 -27.90
N ARG A 447 -17.66 0.17 -27.40
CA ARG A 447 -17.28 0.67 -26.06
C ARG A 447 -16.94 2.16 -26.04
N LEU A 448 -16.83 2.82 -27.20
CA LEU A 448 -16.46 4.24 -27.33
C LEU A 448 -17.45 5.05 -28.19
N ASN A 449 -18.56 4.44 -28.61
CA ASN A 449 -19.49 5.01 -29.58
C ASN A 449 -20.35 6.18 -29.06
N THR A 450 -20.33 6.47 -27.75
CA THR A 450 -21.03 7.63 -27.17
C THR A 450 -20.06 8.59 -26.52
N ALA A 451 -20.44 9.88 -26.43
CA ALA A 451 -19.62 10.89 -25.77
C ALA A 451 -19.37 10.55 -24.29
N ALA A 452 -20.40 10.06 -23.59
CA ALA A 452 -20.29 9.64 -22.19
C ALA A 452 -19.23 8.54 -21.99
N LYS A 453 -19.22 7.52 -22.86
CA LYS A 453 -18.22 6.46 -22.83
C LYS A 453 -16.81 7.01 -23.09
N ARG A 454 -16.65 7.99 -23.98
CA ARG A 454 -15.31 8.55 -24.28
C ARG A 454 -14.78 9.50 -23.22
N ASN A 455 -15.66 10.18 -22.50
CA ASN A 455 -15.27 11.14 -21.46
C ASN A 455 -14.55 10.48 -20.27
N SER A 456 -14.66 9.16 -20.10
CA SER A 456 -13.99 8.43 -19.03
C SER A 456 -12.61 7.87 -19.40
N HIS A 457 -12.19 8.00 -20.67
CA HIS A 457 -10.95 7.40 -21.16
C HIS A 457 -9.94 8.44 -21.63
N ASN A 458 -8.68 8.08 -21.47
CA ASN A 458 -7.54 8.67 -22.13
C ASN A 458 -7.16 7.85 -23.37
N ILE A 459 -6.38 8.46 -24.24
CA ILE A 459 -5.74 7.80 -25.38
C ILE A 459 -4.24 8.05 -25.31
N PHE A 460 -3.48 6.98 -25.24
CA PHE A 460 -2.03 6.95 -25.06
C PHE A 460 -1.36 6.67 -26.41
N PHE A 461 -0.24 7.31 -26.71
CA PHE A 461 0.44 7.17 -28.01
C PHE A 461 1.90 7.67 -27.97
N ASN A 462 2.62 7.38 -29.04
CA ASN A 462 3.94 7.95 -29.36
C ASN A 462 3.91 8.72 -30.68
N THR A 463 4.85 9.63 -30.88
CA THR A 463 5.13 10.21 -32.21
C THR A 463 5.90 9.19 -33.06
N LYS A 464 5.65 9.16 -34.38
CA LYS A 464 6.34 8.24 -35.29
C LYS A 464 7.82 8.52 -35.42
#